data_AF-A0A6L2P9W6-F1
#
_entry.id   AF-A0A6L2P9W6-F1
#
_cell.length_a   1.000
_cell.length_b   1.000
_cell.length_c   1.000
_cell.angle_alpha   90.00
_cell.angle_beta   90.00
_cell.angle_gamma   90.00
#
_symmetry.space_group_name_H-M   'P 1'
#
loop_
_entity.id
_entity.type
_entity.pdbx_description
1 polymer ?
#
loop_
_entity_poly.entity_id
_entity_poly.type
_entity_poly.pdbx_seq_one_letter_code
_entity_poly.pdbx_strand_id
1 'polypeptide(L)'
;MGKLRRERQKYHLSKVKSANDASATAPENYGTSKKHSPEIVTLLSVPENPFAGIDISVDNLKQSLKDSDVRSVTSKKSLCAGSVISKKEKKRLRHEAFLRKLEAAYQLRKKGGKKQKKVKKSPLKVVTQPQSERFESLNLSDKLPSLDLSTALAEKNSVSKRKLVSKQRGVPKAKYRNKVMLRDITLFKSLLANDEFKSDPITSVSSHVHSKVHEELMND
;
A
#
# COMPACT_ATOMS: atom_id res chain seq x y z
N MET A 1 -3.35 19.82 3.10
CA MET A 1 -3.18 20.90 2.11
C MET A 1 -2.90 20.40 0.69
N GLY A 2 -1.97 19.47 0.45
CA GLY A 2 -1.62 19.04 -0.92
C GLY A 2 -2.73 18.33 -1.73
N LYS A 3 -3.65 17.62 -1.08
CA LYS A 3 -4.76 16.91 -1.75
C LYS A 3 -5.81 17.88 -2.30
N LEU A 4 -6.29 18.81 -1.46
CA LEU A 4 -7.18 19.91 -1.87
C LEU A 4 -6.56 20.80 -2.96
N ARG A 5 -5.24 21.01 -2.94
CA ARG A 5 -4.53 21.78 -3.97
C ARG A 5 -4.58 21.09 -5.35
N ARG A 6 -4.48 19.75 -5.40
CA ARG A 6 -4.57 18.96 -6.64
C ARG A 6 -5.98 18.96 -7.22
N GLU A 7 -7.01 18.86 -6.38
CA GLU A 7 -8.40 18.93 -6.84
C GLU A 7 -8.72 20.30 -7.43
N ARG A 8 -8.31 21.39 -6.76
CA ARG A 8 -8.48 22.75 -7.29
C ARG A 8 -7.78 22.95 -8.64
N GLN A 9 -6.55 22.45 -8.79
CA GLN A 9 -5.83 22.51 -10.07
C GLN A 9 -6.56 21.77 -11.20
N LYS A 10 -7.18 20.62 -10.93
CA LYS A 10 -7.91 19.85 -11.93
C LYS A 10 -9.03 20.67 -12.59
N TYR A 11 -9.76 21.47 -11.81
CA TYR A 11 -10.86 22.27 -12.32
C TYR A 11 -10.40 23.60 -12.93
N HIS A 12 -9.37 24.25 -12.37
CA HIS A 12 -8.90 25.55 -12.88
C HIS A 12 -8.09 25.48 -14.18
N LEU A 13 -7.39 24.38 -14.47
CA LEU A 13 -6.61 24.25 -15.72
C LEU A 13 -7.47 24.06 -16.97
N SER A 14 -8.70 23.55 -16.82
CA SER A 14 -9.62 23.33 -17.94
C SER A 14 -10.16 24.64 -18.56
N LYS A 15 -10.17 25.74 -17.80
CA LYS A 15 -10.76 27.02 -18.23
C LYS A 15 -9.76 27.95 -18.94
N VAL A 16 -8.45 27.70 -18.82
CA VAL A 16 -7.41 28.56 -19.41
C VAL A 16 -7.12 28.19 -20.86
N LYS A 17 -7.44 26.96 -21.30
CA LYS A 17 -7.13 26.49 -22.66
C LYS A 17 -8.13 26.94 -23.73
N SER A 18 -9.29 27.49 -23.37
CA SER A 18 -10.28 27.97 -24.34
C SER A 18 -10.19 29.47 -24.65
N ALA A 19 -9.18 30.17 -24.12
CA ALA A 19 -9.03 31.62 -24.32
C ALA A 19 -7.85 32.01 -25.25
N ASN A 20 -6.94 31.09 -25.56
CA ASN A 20 -5.71 31.39 -26.31
C ASN A 20 -5.59 30.72 -27.69
N ASP A 21 -6.57 29.93 -28.13
CA ASP A 21 -6.53 29.22 -29.42
C ASP A 21 -7.54 29.80 -30.43
N ALA A 22 -7.65 31.13 -30.52
CA ALA A 22 -8.45 31.83 -31.54
C ALA A 22 -7.61 32.40 -32.70
N SER A 23 -6.33 32.05 -32.82
CA SER A 23 -5.51 32.45 -33.98
C SER A 23 -4.30 31.54 -34.20
N ALA A 24 -4.49 30.44 -34.94
CA ALA A 24 -3.44 29.89 -35.81
C ALA A 24 -4.02 28.78 -36.69
N THR A 25 -3.85 28.99 -37.99
CA THR A 25 -4.18 28.17 -39.14
C THR A 25 -3.69 26.72 -39.09
N ALA A 26 -4.49 25.81 -39.66
CA ALA A 26 -4.15 24.42 -40.00
C ALA A 26 -3.05 24.34 -41.10
N PRO A 27 -2.44 23.16 -41.36
CA PRO A 27 -3.09 22.17 -42.26
C PRO A 27 -2.91 20.66 -41.93
N GLU A 28 -3.89 19.88 -42.43
CA GLU A 28 -3.86 18.51 -43.01
C GLU A 28 -3.35 17.30 -42.16
N ASN A 29 -4.23 16.35 -41.78
CA ASN A 29 -4.59 15.08 -42.48
C ASN A 29 -3.67 13.90 -42.04
N TYR A 30 -4.08 12.78 -41.42
CA TYR A 30 -5.02 11.71 -41.80
C TYR A 30 -5.46 10.89 -40.57
N GLY A 31 -6.60 10.18 -40.65
CA GLY A 31 -6.76 8.89 -39.95
C GLY A 31 -8.05 8.64 -39.17
N THR A 32 -9.16 8.45 -39.89
CA THR A 32 -10.25 7.49 -39.61
C THR A 32 -10.64 7.16 -38.15
N SER A 33 -11.82 7.61 -37.72
CA SER A 33 -12.80 6.68 -37.11
C SER A 33 -14.24 7.20 -37.21
N LYS A 34 -15.06 6.34 -37.83
CA LYS A 34 -16.52 6.18 -37.74
C LYS A 34 -17.36 7.36 -37.24
N LYS A 35 -18.12 7.91 -38.19
CA LYS A 35 -19.33 8.70 -37.99
C LYS A 35 -20.32 7.92 -37.11
N HIS A 36 -20.47 8.32 -35.85
CA HIS A 36 -21.74 8.20 -35.16
C HIS A 36 -22.45 9.52 -35.36
N SER A 37 -23.48 9.51 -36.21
CA SER A 37 -24.49 10.57 -36.26
C SER A 37 -25.08 10.73 -34.86
N PRO A 38 -24.98 11.90 -34.20
CA PRO A 38 -25.93 12.16 -33.14
C PRO A 38 -27.28 12.33 -33.82
N GLU A 39 -28.20 11.42 -33.52
CA GLU A 39 -29.62 11.64 -33.73
C GLU A 39 -29.95 13.06 -33.25
N ILE A 40 -30.64 13.79 -34.12
CA ILE A 40 -31.20 15.09 -33.82
C ILE A 40 -32.22 14.84 -32.70
N VAL A 41 -31.77 14.95 -31.45
CA VAL A 41 -32.67 15.18 -30.34
C VAL A 41 -33.24 16.55 -30.63
N THR A 42 -34.49 16.58 -31.11
CA THR A 42 -35.30 17.78 -31.21
C THR A 42 -35.16 18.54 -29.89
N LEU A 43 -34.36 19.61 -29.92
CA LEU A 43 -34.25 20.56 -28.83
C LEU A 43 -35.64 21.18 -28.69
N LEU A 44 -36.42 20.66 -27.75
CA LEU A 44 -37.61 21.35 -27.26
C LEU A 44 -37.16 22.76 -26.87
N SER A 45 -37.73 23.76 -27.54
CA SER A 45 -37.51 25.17 -27.20
C SER A 45 -37.94 25.35 -25.75
N VAL A 46 -36.96 25.54 -24.87
CA VAL A 46 -37.20 25.87 -23.48
C VAL A 46 -37.78 27.29 -23.48
N PRO A 47 -39.01 27.49 -22.96
CA PRO A 47 -39.58 28.82 -22.87
C PRO A 47 -38.65 29.72 -22.04
N GLU A 48 -38.47 30.96 -22.49
CA GLU A 48 -37.54 31.92 -21.92
C GLU A 48 -37.76 32.17 -20.42
N ASN A 49 -38.97 31.92 -19.93
CA ASN A 49 -39.27 31.94 -18.50
C ASN A 49 -40.15 30.73 -18.09
N PRO A 50 -39.56 29.63 -17.60
CA PRO A 50 -40.28 28.42 -17.24
C PRO A 50 -41.20 28.57 -16.01
N PHE A 51 -41.16 29.72 -15.34
CA PHE A 51 -41.99 30.05 -14.17
C PHE A 51 -43.05 31.11 -14.46
N ALA A 52 -43.20 31.54 -15.72
CA ALA A 52 -44.26 32.48 -16.09
C ALA A 52 -45.64 31.86 -15.78
N GLY A 53 -46.41 32.50 -14.90
CA GLY A 53 -47.73 32.05 -14.47
C GLY A 53 -47.77 31.21 -13.19
N ILE A 54 -46.63 30.97 -12.53
CA ILE A 54 -46.60 30.29 -11.22
C ILE A 54 -46.44 31.33 -10.11
N ASP A 55 -47.49 31.53 -9.33
CA ASP A 55 -47.45 32.36 -8.11
C ASP A 55 -46.90 31.53 -6.95
N ILE A 56 -45.59 31.64 -6.70
CA ILE A 56 -44.90 30.93 -5.62
C ILE A 56 -44.95 31.80 -4.36
N SER A 57 -46.04 31.72 -3.60
CA SER A 57 -46.13 32.42 -2.31
C SER A 57 -45.36 31.67 -1.22
N VAL A 58 -44.25 32.25 -0.74
CA VAL A 58 -43.35 31.67 0.27
C VAL A 58 -44.09 31.41 1.60
N ASP A 59 -45.12 32.19 1.90
CA ASP A 59 -45.92 32.08 3.13
C ASP A 59 -46.78 30.81 3.19
N ASN A 60 -47.06 30.18 2.03
CA ASN A 60 -47.82 28.94 1.95
C ASN A 60 -46.94 27.68 2.09
N LEU A 61 -45.64 27.83 2.34
CA LEU A 61 -44.68 26.73 2.43
C LEU A 61 -44.86 25.96 3.75
N LYS A 62 -45.55 24.81 3.70
CA LYS A 62 -45.82 23.96 4.89
C LYS A 62 -44.56 23.33 5.50
N GLN A 63 -43.43 23.33 4.81
CA GLN A 63 -42.18 22.71 5.26
C GLN A 63 -41.02 23.71 5.19
N SER A 64 -40.56 24.16 6.36
CA SER A 64 -39.27 24.82 6.52
C SER A 64 -38.22 23.77 6.84
N LEU A 65 -37.23 23.59 5.97
CA LEU A 65 -36.04 22.80 6.31
C LEU A 65 -35.29 23.55 7.42
N LYS A 66 -35.12 22.92 8.59
CA LYS A 66 -34.22 23.44 9.62
C LYS A 66 -32.79 23.31 9.06
N ASP A 67 -32.04 24.41 9.06
CA ASP A 67 -30.64 24.48 8.59
C ASP A 67 -29.81 23.31 9.12
N SER A 68 -29.76 22.27 8.30
CA SER A 68 -29.07 21.02 8.63
C SER A 68 -27.57 21.11 8.31
N ASP A 69 -27.18 22.18 7.63
CA ASP A 69 -25.82 22.37 7.11
C ASP A 69 -24.83 22.91 8.17
N VAL A 70 -25.29 23.21 9.39
CA VAL A 70 -24.42 23.61 10.51
C VAL A 70 -23.94 22.41 11.35
N ARG A 71 -24.51 21.22 11.16
CA ARG A 71 -24.16 20.05 11.97
C ARG A 71 -23.04 19.23 11.33
N SER A 72 -21.80 19.64 11.60
CA SER A 72 -20.64 18.80 11.30
C SER A 72 -20.75 17.43 12.02
N VAL A 73 -20.81 16.35 11.24
CA VAL A 73 -20.82 14.97 11.75
C VAL A 73 -19.44 14.66 12.32
N THR A 74 -19.28 14.81 13.64
CA THR A 74 -18.09 14.33 14.32
C THR A 74 -18.15 12.79 14.39
N SER A 75 -17.24 12.12 13.70
CA SER A 75 -17.19 10.66 13.69
C SER A 75 -16.90 10.11 15.09
N LYS A 76 -17.68 9.13 15.58
CA LYS A 76 -17.55 8.49 16.91
C LYS A 76 -16.14 7.97 17.27
N LYS A 77 -15.22 7.85 16.31
CA LYS A 77 -13.79 7.57 16.56
C LYS A 77 -13.08 8.64 17.38
N SER A 78 -13.56 9.89 17.42
CA SER A 78 -13.02 10.93 18.30
C SER A 78 -13.53 10.84 19.75
N LEU A 79 -14.55 10.02 20.01
CA LEU A 79 -15.14 9.81 21.34
C LEU A 79 -14.70 8.49 21.99
N CYS A 80 -13.96 7.65 21.27
CA CYS A 80 -13.55 6.35 21.78
C CYS A 80 -12.34 6.51 22.72
N ALA A 81 -12.63 6.50 24.03
CA ALA A 81 -11.77 6.05 25.11
C ALA A 81 -10.50 6.85 25.42
N GLY A 82 -10.59 8.18 25.47
CA GLY A 82 -9.56 8.99 26.11
C GLY A 82 -10.18 10.25 26.67
N SER A 83 -9.91 10.54 27.94
CA SER A 83 -10.10 11.85 28.56
C SER A 83 -9.81 12.96 27.55
N VAL A 84 -10.63 14.02 27.54
CA VAL A 84 -10.43 15.19 26.70
C VAL A 84 -9.10 15.84 27.10
N ILE A 85 -8.01 15.34 26.51
CA ILE A 85 -6.66 15.81 26.80
C ILE A 85 -6.50 17.23 26.25
N SER A 86 -5.95 18.11 27.07
CA SER A 86 -5.63 19.46 26.63
C SER A 86 -4.67 19.44 25.43
N LYS A 87 -4.70 20.48 24.59
CA LYS A 87 -3.77 20.61 23.45
C LYS A 87 -2.31 20.55 23.91
N LYS A 88 -2.02 21.09 25.10
CA LYS A 88 -0.69 21.05 25.75
C LYS A 88 -0.28 19.61 26.03
N GLU A 89 -1.16 18.83 26.64
CA GLU A 89 -0.90 17.42 26.96
C GLU A 89 -0.72 16.56 25.72
N LYS A 90 -1.54 16.78 24.69
CA LYS A 90 -1.38 16.09 23.40
C LYS A 90 -0.04 16.39 22.74
N LYS A 91 0.47 17.62 22.85
CA LYS A 91 1.78 18.00 22.32
C LYS A 91 2.90 17.30 23.11
N ARG A 92 2.78 17.23 24.44
CA ARG A 92 3.70 16.51 25.32
C ARG A 92 3.77 15.02 24.98
N LEU A 93 2.63 14.33 24.90
CA LEU A 93 2.56 12.91 24.56
C LEU A 93 3.17 12.61 23.19
N ARG A 94 2.96 13.48 22.19
CA ARG A 94 3.61 13.33 20.87
C ARG A 94 5.12 13.45 20.96
N HIS A 95 5.61 14.40 21.75
CA HIS A 95 7.04 14.60 21.95
C HIS A 95 7.68 13.42 22.70
N GLU A 96 7.07 12.95 23.79
CA GLU A 96 7.54 11.78 24.53
C GLU A 96 7.53 10.50 23.68
N ALA A 97 6.47 10.28 22.90
CA ALA A 97 6.40 9.16 21.96
C ALA A 97 7.49 9.24 20.88
N PHE A 98 7.86 10.45 20.46
CA PHE A 98 8.96 10.65 19.51
C PHE A 98 10.32 10.35 20.15
N LEU A 99 10.58 10.83 21.37
CA LEU A 99 11.80 10.51 22.11
C LEU A 99 11.96 9.01 22.35
N ARG A 100 10.89 8.31 22.74
CA ARG A 100 10.90 6.85 22.89
C ARG A 100 11.25 6.12 21.60
N LYS A 101 10.79 6.61 20.44
CA LYS A 101 11.16 6.03 19.14
C LYS A 101 12.64 6.24 18.82
N LEU A 102 13.18 7.42 19.12
CA LEU A 102 14.61 7.70 18.94
C LEU A 102 15.47 6.82 19.85
N GLU A 103 15.08 6.68 21.11
CA GLU A 103 15.77 5.82 22.06
C GLU A 103 15.74 4.35 21.61
N ALA A 104 14.57 3.83 21.22
CA ALA A 104 14.45 2.46 20.69
C ALA A 104 15.33 2.24 19.46
N ALA A 105 15.34 3.19 18.52
CA ALA A 105 16.19 3.14 17.32
C ALA A 105 17.69 3.17 17.69
N TYR A 106 18.07 4.00 18.67
CA TYR A 106 19.44 4.08 19.17
C TYR A 106 19.87 2.76 19.82
N GLN A 107 19.02 2.17 20.67
CA GLN A 107 19.32 0.90 21.33
C GLN A 107 19.42 -0.26 20.33
N LEU A 108 18.56 -0.29 19.31
CA LEU A 108 18.67 -1.27 18.22
C LEU A 108 20.00 -1.13 17.47
N ARG A 109 20.41 0.10 17.16
CA ARG A 109 21.71 0.38 16.51
C ARG A 109 22.89 -0.01 17.40
N LYS A 110 22.83 0.30 18.70
CA LYS A 110 23.88 -0.03 19.68
C LYS A 110 24.02 -1.54 19.87
N LYS A 111 22.90 -2.28 19.95
CA LYS A 111 22.89 -3.75 20.07
C LYS A 111 23.29 -4.44 18.76
N GLY A 112 22.80 -3.95 17.60
CA GLY A 112 23.11 -4.50 16.28
C GLY A 112 24.55 -4.23 15.81
N GLY A 113 25.09 -3.04 16.10
CA GLY A 113 26.46 -2.68 15.74
C GLY A 113 27.54 -3.49 16.46
N LYS A 114 27.26 -3.97 17.69
CA LYS A 114 28.18 -4.85 18.43
C LYS A 114 28.24 -6.27 17.84
N LYS A 115 27.14 -6.78 17.28
CA LYS A 115 27.11 -8.09 16.60
C LYS A 115 27.82 -8.04 15.24
N GLN A 116 27.60 -6.97 14.47
CA GLN A 116 28.21 -6.79 13.15
C GLN A 116 29.72 -6.51 13.19
N LYS A 117 30.24 -5.86 14.25
CA LYS A 117 31.69 -5.63 14.41
C LYS A 117 32.48 -6.89 14.79
N LYS A 118 31.86 -7.89 15.40
CA LYS A 118 32.52 -9.18 15.70
C LYS A 118 32.63 -10.10 14.47
N VAL A 119 31.68 -10.03 13.53
CA VAL A 119 31.69 -10.84 12.31
C VAL A 119 32.71 -10.33 11.27
N LYS A 120 33.05 -9.04 11.28
CA LYS A 120 34.01 -8.45 10.32
C LYS A 120 35.50 -8.58 10.71
N LYS A 121 35.82 -9.17 11.87
CA LYS A 121 37.21 -9.33 12.35
C LYS A 121 37.71 -10.77 12.39
N SER A 122 36.87 -11.76 12.08
CA SER A 122 37.33 -13.15 11.93
C SER A 122 37.63 -13.41 10.45
N PRO A 123 38.90 -13.59 10.05
CA PRO A 123 39.20 -14.11 8.72
C PRO A 123 38.64 -15.53 8.62
N LEU A 124 37.99 -15.78 7.49
CA LEU A 124 37.41 -17.04 7.07
C LEU A 124 38.47 -18.16 7.19
N LYS A 125 38.34 -19.05 8.17
CA LYS A 125 39.10 -20.31 8.22
C LYS A 125 38.13 -21.45 7.95
N VAL A 126 38.20 -21.95 6.72
CA VAL A 126 37.60 -23.20 6.28
C VAL A 126 38.27 -24.32 7.09
N VAL A 127 37.55 -24.90 8.05
CA VAL A 127 37.85 -26.22 8.61
C VAL A 127 36.50 -26.91 8.84
N THR A 128 36.27 -27.95 8.07
CA THR A 128 35.26 -28.98 8.27
C THR A 128 35.47 -29.67 9.62
N GLN A 129 34.53 -29.53 10.57
CA GLN A 129 34.25 -30.53 11.61
C GLN A 129 32.91 -30.21 12.33
N PRO A 130 32.17 -31.24 12.79
CA PRO A 130 30.79 -31.11 13.26
C PRO A 130 30.74 -30.53 14.68
N GLN A 131 29.92 -29.51 14.89
CA GLN A 131 29.67 -28.92 16.21
C GLN A 131 28.47 -29.63 16.88
N SER A 132 28.68 -30.88 17.29
CA SER A 132 28.08 -31.34 18.56
C SER A 132 28.95 -30.77 19.69
N GLU A 133 28.39 -30.46 20.86
CA GLU A 133 29.09 -29.94 22.05
C GLU A 133 29.41 -28.43 22.05
N ARG A 134 28.38 -27.56 22.06
CA ARG A 134 28.51 -26.22 22.69
C ARG A 134 27.16 -25.55 23.01
N PHE A 135 26.31 -26.27 23.74
CA PHE A 135 25.28 -25.66 24.56
C PHE A 135 25.59 -26.01 26.01
N GLU A 136 26.51 -25.26 26.62
CA GLU A 136 26.57 -25.19 28.08
C GLU A 136 25.22 -24.66 28.56
N SER A 137 24.50 -25.56 29.22
CA SER A 137 23.35 -25.36 30.07
C SER A 137 23.54 -24.17 31.00
N LEU A 138 22.99 -23.01 30.63
CA LEU A 138 22.54 -22.04 31.62
C LEU A 138 21.31 -22.63 32.33
N ASN A 139 21.57 -23.40 33.38
CA ASN A 139 20.60 -23.81 34.38
C ASN A 139 20.03 -22.55 35.05
N LEU A 140 18.92 -22.05 34.50
CA LEU A 140 18.09 -20.98 35.07
C LEU A 140 16.69 -21.52 35.44
N SER A 141 16.58 -22.83 35.58
CA SER A 141 15.32 -23.54 35.89
C SER A 141 15.18 -23.94 37.36
N ASP A 142 16.26 -23.92 38.16
CA ASP A 142 16.26 -24.49 39.52
C ASP A 142 15.77 -23.55 40.64
N LYS A 143 15.20 -22.37 40.32
CA LYS A 143 14.70 -21.43 41.33
C LYS A 143 13.32 -20.84 41.06
N LEU A 144 12.51 -21.45 40.21
CA LEU A 144 11.12 -21.01 40.03
C LEU A 144 10.16 -22.15 40.39
N PRO A 145 9.13 -21.89 41.22
CA PRO A 145 8.11 -22.88 41.49
C PRO A 145 7.40 -23.24 40.18
N SER A 146 7.30 -24.54 39.88
CA SER A 146 6.59 -25.06 38.72
C SER A 146 5.09 -24.79 38.88
N LEU A 147 4.61 -23.74 38.22
CA LEU A 147 3.18 -23.47 38.09
C LEU A 147 2.61 -24.36 36.97
N ASP A 148 2.04 -25.49 37.37
CA ASP A 148 1.15 -26.30 36.54
C ASP A 148 -0.12 -25.49 36.23
N LEU A 149 -0.10 -24.73 35.14
CA LEU A 149 -1.25 -23.97 34.63
C LEU A 149 -1.45 -24.11 33.11
N SER A 150 -0.89 -25.14 32.48
CA SER A 150 -0.79 -25.24 31.02
C SER A 150 -1.73 -26.26 30.35
N THR A 151 -2.78 -26.74 31.01
CA THR A 151 -3.80 -27.59 30.34
C THR A 151 -5.17 -26.92 30.21
N ALA A 152 -5.57 -26.02 31.11
CA ALA A 152 -6.89 -25.37 31.04
C ALA A 152 -6.97 -24.12 30.13
N LEU A 153 -5.84 -23.52 29.76
CA LEU A 153 -5.79 -22.30 28.93
C LEU A 153 -5.45 -22.56 27.45
N ALA A 154 -5.04 -23.78 27.10
CA ALA A 154 -4.63 -24.13 25.74
C ALA A 154 -5.83 -24.35 24.78
N GLU A 155 -7.00 -24.73 25.31
CA GLU A 155 -8.16 -25.08 24.47
C GLU A 155 -8.91 -23.87 23.88
N LYS A 156 -8.70 -22.66 24.41
CA LYS A 156 -9.43 -21.45 23.97
C LYS A 156 -8.71 -20.63 22.89
N ASN A 157 -7.50 -21.01 22.51
CA ASN A 157 -6.68 -20.26 21.55
C ASN A 157 -6.38 -21.01 20.24
N SER A 158 -7.22 -21.96 19.83
CA SER A 158 -7.21 -22.50 18.47
C SER A 158 -7.88 -21.52 17.48
N VAL A 159 -7.40 -20.27 17.47
CA VAL A 159 -7.67 -19.37 16.35
C VAL A 159 -6.88 -19.93 15.17
N SER A 160 -7.58 -20.70 14.34
CA SER A 160 -7.20 -21.07 12.97
C SER A 160 -6.31 -19.97 12.39
N LYS A 161 -5.03 -20.30 12.13
CA LYS A 161 -4.09 -19.44 11.40
C LYS A 161 -4.61 -19.27 9.98
N ARG A 162 -5.63 -18.42 9.80
CA ARG A 162 -6.09 -17.99 8.48
C ARG A 162 -4.90 -17.34 7.83
N LYS A 163 -4.37 -17.98 6.78
CA LYS A 163 -3.30 -17.41 5.93
C LYS A 163 -3.74 -15.98 5.59
N LEU A 164 -2.98 -15.00 6.06
CA LEU A 164 -3.27 -13.60 5.81
C LEU A 164 -3.27 -13.40 4.29
N VAL A 165 -4.46 -13.30 3.70
CA VAL A 165 -4.61 -12.95 2.29
C VAL A 165 -3.92 -11.61 2.11
N SER A 166 -2.74 -11.62 1.50
CA SER A 166 -1.96 -10.41 1.31
C SER A 166 -2.77 -9.50 0.39
N LYS A 167 -3.19 -8.34 0.91
CA LYS A 167 -3.94 -7.36 0.12
C LYS A 167 -3.20 -7.08 -1.18
N GLN A 168 -3.92 -7.15 -2.30
CA GLN A 168 -3.39 -6.87 -3.62
C GLN A 168 -2.79 -5.45 -3.59
N ARG A 169 -1.45 -5.38 -3.71
CA ARG A 169 -0.75 -4.10 -3.68
C ARG A 169 -1.02 -3.38 -5.00
N GLY A 170 -1.19 -2.06 -4.93
CA GLY A 170 -1.26 -1.23 -6.14
C GLY A 170 0.03 -1.30 -6.95
N VAL A 171 -0.01 -0.76 -8.17
CA VAL A 171 1.11 -0.79 -9.13
C VAL A 171 2.41 -0.30 -8.46
N PRO A 172 3.52 -1.08 -8.52
CA PRO A 172 4.78 -0.69 -7.91
C PRO A 172 5.38 0.54 -8.59
N LYS A 173 6.26 1.25 -7.88
CA LYS A 173 6.94 2.45 -8.40
C LYS A 173 7.68 2.14 -9.72
N ALA A 174 7.66 3.11 -10.65
CA ALA A 174 8.30 2.97 -11.96
C ALA A 174 9.76 2.50 -11.90
N LYS A 175 10.57 3.05 -10.99
CA LYS A 175 11.97 2.60 -10.79
C LYS A 175 12.08 1.11 -10.46
N TYR A 176 11.18 0.58 -9.64
CA TYR A 176 11.18 -0.85 -9.32
C TYR A 176 10.76 -1.68 -10.52
N ARG A 177 9.71 -1.24 -11.24
CA ARG A 177 9.27 -1.88 -12.49
C ARG A 177 10.39 -1.96 -13.52
N ASN A 178 11.10 -0.86 -13.76
CA ASN A 178 12.23 -0.84 -14.69
C ASN A 178 13.36 -1.79 -14.24
N LYS A 179 13.62 -1.88 -12.93
CA LYS A 179 14.61 -2.82 -12.39
C LYS A 179 14.19 -4.28 -12.60
N VAL A 180 12.91 -4.60 -12.39
CA VAL A 180 12.37 -5.93 -12.65
C VAL A 180 12.46 -6.25 -14.13
N MET A 181 11.99 -5.35 -14.99
CA MET A 181 12.08 -5.50 -16.45
C MET A 181 13.51 -5.77 -16.94
N LEU A 182 14.50 -5.03 -16.45
CA LEU A 182 15.91 -5.27 -16.83
C LEU A 182 16.41 -6.65 -16.37
N ARG A 183 16.00 -7.11 -15.19
CA ARG A 183 16.34 -8.46 -14.71
C ARG A 183 15.68 -9.53 -15.57
N ASP A 184 14.42 -9.33 -15.93
CA ASP A 184 13.68 -10.25 -16.78
C ASP A 184 14.36 -10.34 -18.15
N ILE A 185 14.75 -9.21 -18.76
CA ILE A 185 15.53 -9.18 -20.00
C ILE A 185 16.83 -9.97 -19.86
N THR A 186 17.59 -9.78 -18.78
CA THR A 186 18.83 -10.52 -18.57
C THR A 186 18.59 -12.02 -18.40
N LEU A 187 17.52 -12.40 -17.70
CA LEU A 187 17.12 -13.79 -17.49
C LEU A 187 16.73 -14.45 -18.81
N PHE A 188 15.93 -13.77 -19.64
CA PHE A 188 15.55 -14.26 -20.96
C PHE A 188 16.76 -14.42 -21.87
N LYS A 189 17.71 -13.48 -21.85
CA LYS A 189 18.95 -13.61 -22.61
C LYS A 189 19.77 -14.83 -22.18
N SER A 190 19.89 -15.09 -20.88
CA SER A 190 20.58 -16.29 -20.40
C SER A 190 19.84 -17.58 -20.77
N LEU A 191 18.51 -17.56 -20.68
CA LEU A 191 17.68 -18.73 -20.98
C LEU A 191 17.74 -19.08 -22.48
N LEU A 192 17.71 -18.07 -23.35
CA LEU A 192 17.92 -18.24 -24.79
C LEU A 192 19.36 -18.60 -25.16
N ALA A 193 20.33 -18.42 -24.27
CA ALA A 193 21.70 -18.86 -24.50
C ALA A 193 21.86 -20.38 -24.27
N ASN A 194 20.99 -20.99 -23.46
CA ASN A 194 21.05 -22.41 -23.13
C ASN A 194 20.62 -23.27 -24.33
N ASP A 195 21.48 -24.19 -24.76
CA ASP A 195 21.22 -25.02 -25.94
C ASP A 195 20.12 -26.06 -25.68
N GLU A 196 20.02 -26.60 -24.46
CA GLU A 196 18.94 -27.51 -24.05
C GLU A 196 17.55 -26.86 -24.15
N PHE A 197 17.47 -25.56 -23.88
CA PHE A 197 16.21 -24.82 -24.01
C PHE A 197 15.85 -24.55 -25.48
N LYS A 198 16.86 -24.38 -26.35
CA LYS A 198 16.64 -24.19 -27.79
C LYS A 198 16.16 -25.46 -28.47
N SER A 199 16.64 -26.63 -28.04
CA SER A 199 16.21 -27.91 -28.60
C SER A 199 14.78 -28.24 -28.19
N ASP A 200 14.52 -28.32 -26.88
CA ASP A 200 13.23 -28.73 -26.33
C ASP A 200 12.80 -27.82 -25.15
N PRO A 201 12.10 -26.70 -25.43
CA PRO A 201 11.79 -25.73 -24.39
C PRO A 201 10.82 -26.27 -23.33
N ILE A 202 9.89 -27.14 -23.73
CA ILE A 202 8.86 -27.68 -22.82
C ILE A 202 9.48 -28.62 -21.79
N THR A 203 10.33 -29.55 -22.24
CA THR A 203 10.97 -30.55 -21.36
C THR A 203 11.98 -29.88 -20.43
N SER A 204 12.76 -28.93 -20.94
CA SER A 204 13.70 -28.11 -20.17
C SER A 204 12.99 -27.35 -19.04
N VAL A 205 11.86 -26.71 -19.32
CA VAL A 205 11.05 -26.02 -18.30
C VAL A 205 10.48 -27.00 -17.29
N SER A 206 9.89 -28.13 -17.72
CA SER A 206 9.35 -29.11 -16.77
C SER A 206 10.42 -29.68 -15.86
N SER A 207 11.59 -30.03 -16.42
CA SER A 207 12.73 -30.55 -15.66
C SER A 207 13.20 -29.54 -14.63
N HIS A 208 13.38 -28.28 -15.03
CA HIS A 208 13.79 -27.21 -14.12
C HIS A 208 12.79 -26.99 -12.98
N VAL A 209 11.49 -27.00 -13.27
CA VAL A 209 10.45 -26.88 -12.24
C VAL A 209 10.50 -28.06 -11.26
N HIS A 210 10.65 -29.29 -11.77
CA HIS A 210 10.78 -30.48 -10.91
C HIS A 210 12.03 -30.40 -10.03
N SER A 211 13.19 -30.04 -10.58
CA SER A 211 14.42 -29.84 -9.81
C SER A 211 14.26 -28.76 -8.74
N LYS A 212 13.60 -27.64 -9.08
CA LYS A 212 13.41 -26.53 -8.14
C LYS A 212 12.48 -26.90 -6.99
N VAL A 213 11.39 -27.60 -7.26
CA VAL A 213 10.48 -28.11 -6.22
C VAL A 213 11.21 -29.10 -5.32
N HIS A 214 12.04 -29.99 -5.89
CA HIS A 214 12.84 -30.93 -5.12
C HIS A 214 13.87 -30.22 -4.22
N GLU A 215 14.56 -29.20 -4.73
CA GLU A 215 15.48 -28.39 -3.92
C GLU A 215 14.78 -27.70 -2.75
N GLU A 216 13.59 -27.15 -2.95
CA GLU A 216 12.84 -26.49 -1.88
C GLU A 216 12.41 -27.50 -0.81
N LEU A 217 12.00 -28.71 -1.19
CA LEU A 217 11.64 -29.78 -0.26
C LEU A 217 12.81 -30.33 0.56
N MET A 218 14.04 -30.31 0.02
CA MET A 218 15.22 -30.84 0.70
C MET A 218 15.92 -29.79 1.59
N ASN A 219 15.59 -28.51 1.43
CA ASN A 219 16.17 -27.41 2.19
C ASN A 219 15.28 -26.92 3.36
N ASP A 220 14.07 -27.46 3.49
CA ASP A 220 13.13 -27.25 4.61
C ASP A 220 13.24 -28.39 5.65
#